data_AF-A0A8C6U5F4-F1
#
_entry.id   AF-A0A8C6U5F4-F1
#
_cell.length_a   1.000
_cell.length_b   1.000
_cell.length_c   1.000
_cell.angle_alpha   90.00
_cell.angle_beta   90.00
_cell.angle_gamma   90.00
#
_symmetry.space_group_name_H-M   'P 1'
#
loop_
_entity.id
_entity.type
_entity.pdbx_description
1 polymer ?
#
loop_
_entity_poly.entity_id
_entity_poly.type
_entity_poly.pdbx_seq_one_letter_code
_entity_poly.pdbx_strand_id
1 'polypeptide(L)'
;MDFLTLFGIYVVVVLTCIVLVCKYSGQQQTPFTLLFDSLAKIFGSITPKWIQRFSQRAMHKLFHQRNNMFIYIHYLLEGAVYAEFTYEVFGYCREMDTTLISLSVPYILLALKTLFFYLCIKKDPGTVTKKKVAGQLHIYPYDRRLFHPGVACPTCQLESVIGVFSVLTTTVWVNNCIGSQNTRYFLLYLLTLSAMAGDIALLTGDMLLHAILRTGLLRASYIDDNGQQQPAGPVFVVQHLFLTFPRIVFMLGFLVFLFFLLAGYALFHTYLALVNQTSNEWYKSRGYVCQHCHPAEADRPCSSAPGHSKRNFYSKGLLQNIGEIFFPPQPVQKKDN
;
A
#
# COMPACT_ATOMS: atom_id res chain seq x y z
N MET A 1 19.54 26.54 -9.79
CA MET A 1 18.76 26.23 -8.58
C MET A 1 19.71 25.57 -7.61
N ASP A 2 19.80 26.06 -6.37
CA ASP A 2 20.72 25.50 -5.38
C ASP A 2 20.26 24.11 -4.94
N PHE A 3 21.22 23.25 -4.59
CA PHE A 3 21.00 21.89 -4.10
C PHE A 3 19.91 21.83 -3.02
N LEU A 4 19.96 22.77 -2.08
CA LEU A 4 19.02 22.85 -0.96
C LEU A 4 17.59 23.13 -1.44
N THR A 5 17.43 23.90 -2.52
CA THR A 5 16.12 24.23 -3.08
C THR A 5 15.50 23.03 -3.77
N LEU A 6 16.27 22.28 -4.59
CA LEU A 6 15.78 21.10 -5.30
C LEU A 6 15.45 19.94 -4.34
N PHE A 7 16.32 19.68 -3.36
CA PHE A 7 16.07 18.70 -2.30
C PHE A 7 14.86 19.10 -1.43
N GLY A 8 14.78 20.39 -1.06
CA GLY A 8 13.65 20.93 -0.32
C GLY A 8 12.33 20.75 -1.05
N ILE A 9 12.27 21.07 -2.35
CA ILE A 9 11.09 20.87 -3.19
C ILE A 9 10.69 19.38 -3.22
N TYR A 10 11.64 18.47 -3.42
CA TYR A 10 11.37 17.04 -3.44
C TYR A 10 10.77 16.54 -2.13
N VAL A 11 11.40 16.88 -1.00
CA VAL A 11 10.92 16.49 0.34
C VAL A 11 9.52 17.06 0.59
N VAL A 12 9.28 18.33 0.25
CA VAL A 12 7.95 18.95 0.39
C VAL A 12 6.91 18.25 -0.47
N VAL A 13 7.21 17.92 -1.72
CA VAL A 13 6.28 17.21 -2.61
C VAL A 13 5.96 15.81 -2.06
N VAL A 14 6.97 15.05 -1.64
CA VAL A 14 6.77 13.70 -1.07
C VAL A 14 5.93 13.78 0.19
N LEU A 15 6.26 14.68 1.13
CA LEU A 15 5.48 14.88 2.35
C LEU A 15 4.05 15.32 2.05
N THR A 16 3.84 16.20 1.08
CA THR A 16 2.50 16.65 0.67
C THR A 16 1.68 15.50 0.09
N CYS A 17 2.28 14.65 -0.75
CA CYS A 17 1.63 13.45 -1.28
C CYS A 17 1.24 12.47 -0.17
N ILE A 18 2.14 12.21 0.78
CA ILE A 18 1.84 11.37 1.96
C ILE A 18 0.66 11.95 2.74
N VAL A 19 0.69 13.26 3.02
CA VAL A 19 -0.35 13.95 3.78
C VAL A 19 -1.71 13.90 3.07
N LEU A 20 -1.75 14.11 1.76
CA LEU A 20 -2.98 14.02 0.97
C LEU A 20 -3.55 12.59 1.00
N VAL A 21 -2.69 11.57 0.84
CA VAL A 21 -3.12 10.18 0.94
C VAL A 21 -3.67 9.88 2.34
N CYS A 22 -2.98 10.29 3.40
CA CYS A 22 -3.45 10.08 4.78
C CYS A 22 -4.79 10.77 5.07
N LYS A 23 -4.98 12.01 4.58
CA LYS A 23 -6.23 12.76 4.79
C LYS A 23 -7.42 12.13 4.08
N TYR A 24 -7.24 11.71 2.83
CA TYR A 24 -8.32 11.17 2.01
C TYR A 24 -8.54 9.65 2.18
N SER A 25 -7.65 8.95 2.86
CA SER A 25 -7.81 7.54 3.25
C SER A 25 -8.84 7.32 4.38
N GLY A 26 -9.45 8.38 4.92
CA GLY A 26 -10.59 8.29 5.85
C GLY A 26 -10.24 7.83 7.27
N GLN A 27 -8.99 8.00 7.71
CA GLN A 27 -8.54 7.57 9.03
C GLN A 27 -8.92 8.60 10.11
N GLN A 28 -9.45 8.13 11.25
CA GLN A 28 -9.73 8.95 12.43
C GLN A 28 -8.49 9.67 12.97
N GLN A 29 -8.74 10.81 13.64
CA GLN A 29 -7.82 11.84 14.13
C GLN A 29 -6.45 11.33 14.60
N THR A 30 -5.46 11.43 13.72
CA THR A 30 -4.04 11.41 14.05
C THR A 30 -3.57 12.83 14.40
N PRO A 31 -2.50 13.01 15.20
CA PRO A 31 -1.97 14.35 15.49
C PRO A 31 -1.64 15.15 14.21
N PHE A 32 -1.24 14.46 13.13
CA PHE A 32 -1.02 15.05 11.81
C PHE A 32 -2.29 15.58 11.13
N THR A 33 -3.44 14.92 11.31
CA THR A 33 -4.71 15.39 10.72
C THR A 33 -5.26 16.62 11.46
N LEU A 34 -5.04 16.73 12.77
CA LEU A 34 -5.39 17.93 13.55
C LEU A 34 -4.54 19.15 13.16
N LEU A 35 -3.23 18.94 13.03
CA LEU A 35 -2.29 19.98 12.60
C LEU A 35 -2.60 20.40 11.14
N PHE A 36 -2.98 19.45 10.29
CA PHE A 36 -3.36 19.71 8.92
C PHE A 36 -4.74 20.36 8.77
N ASP A 37 -5.74 20.03 9.58
CA ASP A 37 -7.03 20.73 9.54
C ASP A 37 -6.89 22.18 10.00
N SER A 38 -5.92 22.45 10.89
CA SER A 38 -5.52 23.81 11.25
C SER A 38 -4.87 24.54 10.07
N LEU A 39 -3.92 23.91 9.37
CA LEU A 39 -3.30 24.47 8.16
C LEU A 39 -4.30 24.64 7.00
N ALA A 40 -5.17 23.66 6.78
CA ALA A 40 -6.19 23.68 5.74
C ALA A 40 -7.26 24.75 6.01
N LYS A 41 -7.55 25.09 7.28
CA LYS A 41 -8.38 26.25 7.63
C LYS A 41 -7.68 27.57 7.28
N ILE A 42 -6.37 27.66 7.52
CA ILE A 42 -5.56 28.84 7.16
C ILE A 42 -5.53 29.01 5.63
N PHE A 43 -5.20 27.95 4.88
CA PHE A 43 -5.20 27.98 3.42
C PHE A 43 -6.60 28.11 2.81
N GLY A 44 -7.63 27.57 3.45
CA GLY A 44 -9.03 27.68 3.03
C GLY A 44 -9.57 29.11 3.11
N SER A 45 -9.00 29.96 3.97
CA SER A 45 -9.27 31.41 4.00
C SER A 45 -8.76 32.12 2.75
N ILE A 46 -7.67 31.63 2.18
CA ILE A 46 -6.94 32.24 1.05
C ILE A 46 -7.41 31.64 -0.30
N THR A 47 -7.91 30.41 -0.30
CA THR A 47 -8.25 29.69 -1.54
C THR A 47 -9.69 29.98 -1.99
N PRO A 48 -9.92 30.44 -3.24
CA PRO A 48 -11.26 30.79 -3.69
C PRO A 48 -12.18 29.55 -3.76
N LYS A 49 -13.44 29.72 -3.35
CA LYS A 49 -14.43 28.64 -3.13
C LYS A 49 -14.63 27.70 -4.33
N TRP A 50 -14.44 28.18 -5.56
CA TRP A 50 -14.53 27.35 -6.77
C TRP A 50 -13.42 26.28 -6.87
N ILE A 51 -12.17 26.63 -6.52
CA ILE A 51 -11.02 25.71 -6.49
C ILE A 51 -11.23 24.66 -5.39
N GLN A 52 -11.77 25.05 -4.24
CA GLN A 52 -12.07 24.11 -3.16
C GLN A 52 -13.12 23.07 -3.59
N ARG A 53 -14.22 23.50 -4.24
CA ARG A 53 -15.25 22.59 -4.76
C ARG A 53 -14.73 21.70 -5.88
N PHE A 54 -13.92 22.25 -6.79
CA PHE A 54 -13.30 21.48 -7.86
C PHE A 54 -12.33 20.42 -7.30
N SER A 55 -11.47 20.82 -6.37
CA SER A 55 -10.54 19.93 -5.66
C SER A 55 -11.30 18.80 -4.95
N GLN A 56 -12.35 19.11 -4.19
CA GLN A 56 -13.17 18.09 -3.52
C GLN A 56 -13.84 17.12 -4.50
N ARG A 57 -14.39 17.63 -5.61
CA ARG A 57 -15.01 16.79 -6.66
C ARG A 57 -13.97 15.92 -7.37
N ALA A 58 -12.81 16.48 -7.71
CA ALA A 58 -11.72 15.76 -8.35
C ALA A 58 -11.18 14.66 -7.43
N MET A 59 -10.94 14.97 -6.15
CA MET A 59 -10.50 14.00 -5.14
C MET A 59 -11.55 12.90 -4.93
N HIS A 60 -12.83 13.25 -4.85
CA HIS A 60 -13.88 12.24 -4.74
C HIS A 60 -13.91 11.32 -5.97
N LYS A 61 -13.75 11.88 -7.18
CA LYS A 61 -13.70 11.10 -8.42
C LYS A 61 -12.44 10.23 -8.52
N LEU A 62 -11.31 10.69 -7.98
CA LEU A 62 -10.04 9.97 -8.00
C LEU A 62 -9.99 8.83 -6.97
N PHE A 63 -10.44 9.08 -5.75
CA PHE A 63 -10.26 8.14 -4.62
C PHE A 63 -11.50 7.29 -4.33
N HIS A 64 -12.71 7.76 -4.65
CA HIS A 64 -13.95 7.05 -4.32
C HIS A 64 -14.70 6.48 -5.53
N GLN A 65 -14.30 6.83 -6.76
CA GLN A 65 -14.85 6.23 -7.98
C GLN A 65 -13.81 5.36 -8.70
N ARG A 66 -14.29 4.33 -9.39
CA ARG A 66 -13.44 3.47 -10.23
C ARG A 66 -12.88 4.27 -11.40
N ASN A 67 -11.56 4.42 -11.45
CA ASN A 67 -10.86 5.13 -12.52
C ASN A 67 -9.55 4.40 -12.85
N ASN A 68 -9.30 4.18 -14.15
CA ASN A 68 -8.07 3.54 -14.64
C ASN A 68 -6.83 4.45 -14.54
N MET A 69 -7.01 5.73 -14.20
CA MET A 69 -5.91 6.71 -14.08
C MET A 69 -4.77 6.21 -13.18
N PHE A 70 -5.05 5.58 -12.05
CA PHE A 70 -4.01 5.06 -11.16
C PHE A 70 -3.26 3.86 -11.74
N ILE A 71 -3.91 3.05 -12.60
CA ILE A 71 -3.25 1.97 -13.33
C ILE A 71 -2.26 2.55 -14.35
N TYR A 72 -2.66 3.58 -15.09
CA TYR A 72 -1.76 4.26 -16.03
C TYR A 72 -0.59 4.94 -15.32
N ILE A 73 -0.84 5.63 -14.20
CA ILE A 73 0.22 6.22 -13.38
C ILE A 73 1.18 5.15 -12.86
N HIS A 74 0.66 4.01 -12.41
CA HIS A 74 1.49 2.91 -11.93
C HIS A 74 2.44 2.40 -13.02
N TYR A 75 1.93 2.14 -14.24
CA TYR A 75 2.76 1.72 -15.36
C TYR A 75 3.72 2.80 -15.86
N LEU A 76 3.31 4.07 -15.85
CA LEU A 76 4.17 5.18 -16.25
C LEU A 76 5.37 5.33 -15.29
N LEU A 77 5.09 5.30 -13.99
CA LEU A 77 6.11 5.42 -12.95
C LEU A 77 7.08 4.23 -12.97
N GLU A 78 6.55 3.03 -13.16
CA GLU A 78 7.36 1.83 -13.35
C GLU A 78 8.23 1.93 -14.60
N GLY A 79 7.66 2.34 -15.74
CA GLY A 79 8.40 2.52 -16.99
C GLY A 79 9.52 3.54 -16.84
N ALA A 80 9.29 4.63 -16.12
CA ALA A 80 10.31 5.63 -15.83
C ALA A 80 11.47 5.04 -14.99
N VAL A 81 11.16 4.32 -13.90
CA VAL A 81 12.18 3.65 -13.07
C VAL A 81 12.98 2.63 -13.87
N TYR A 82 12.33 1.79 -14.67
CA TYR A 82 13.03 0.79 -15.48
C TYR A 82 13.84 1.41 -16.60
N ALA A 83 13.37 2.48 -17.23
CA ALA A 83 14.16 3.22 -18.22
C ALA A 83 15.45 3.76 -17.58
N GLU A 84 15.34 4.45 -16.44
CA GLU A 84 16.48 4.95 -15.67
C GLU A 84 17.45 3.83 -15.27
N PHE A 85 16.91 2.72 -14.75
CA PHE A 85 17.70 1.55 -14.38
C PHE A 85 18.43 0.92 -15.58
N THR A 86 17.75 0.71 -16.70
CA THR A 86 18.33 0.07 -17.89
C THR A 86 19.35 0.97 -18.60
N TYR A 87 19.11 2.28 -18.68
CA TYR A 87 20.00 3.20 -19.39
C TYR A 87 21.25 3.55 -18.58
N GLU A 88 21.11 3.80 -17.27
CA GLU A 88 22.23 4.26 -16.45
C GLU A 88 22.81 3.10 -15.62
N VAL A 89 22.01 2.54 -14.71
CA VAL A 89 22.50 1.62 -13.67
C VAL A 89 23.00 0.30 -14.27
N PHE A 90 22.28 -0.27 -15.23
CA PHE A 90 22.64 -1.54 -15.84
C PHE A 90 24.01 -1.49 -16.53
N GLY A 91 24.32 -0.40 -17.23
CA GLY A 91 25.61 -0.19 -17.89
C GLY A 91 26.76 -0.14 -16.88
N TYR A 92 26.60 0.68 -15.85
CA TYR A 92 27.60 0.83 -14.77
C TYR A 92 27.82 -0.47 -14.01
N CYS A 93 26.75 -1.17 -13.59
CA CYS A 93 26.88 -2.44 -12.88
C CYS A 93 27.58 -3.51 -13.71
N ARG A 94 27.36 -3.53 -15.04
CA ARG A 94 28.06 -4.46 -15.94
C ARG A 94 29.55 -4.17 -16.04
N GLU A 95 29.94 -2.90 -16.02
CA GLU A 95 31.36 -2.48 -16.01
C GLU A 95 32.04 -2.76 -14.65
N MET A 96 31.26 -2.90 -13.58
CA MET A 96 31.71 -3.24 -12.23
C MET A 96 31.71 -4.76 -11.93
N ASP A 97 31.72 -5.62 -12.97
CA ASP A 97 31.70 -7.08 -12.85
C ASP A 97 30.52 -7.66 -12.02
N THR A 98 29.40 -6.93 -11.94
CA THR A 98 28.19 -7.48 -11.32
C THR A 98 27.68 -8.66 -12.15
N THR A 99 27.37 -9.78 -11.49
CA THR A 99 26.90 -10.97 -12.20
C THR A 99 25.63 -10.68 -13.00
N LEU A 100 25.58 -11.18 -14.24
CA LEU A 100 24.39 -11.08 -15.10
C LEU A 100 23.13 -11.67 -14.44
N ILE A 101 23.32 -12.66 -13.55
CA ILE A 101 22.26 -13.23 -12.74
C ILE A 101 21.61 -12.14 -11.88
N SER A 102 22.40 -11.38 -11.12
CA SER A 102 21.88 -10.29 -10.29
C SER A 102 21.17 -9.22 -11.11
N LEU A 103 21.69 -8.88 -12.30
CA LEU A 103 21.07 -7.90 -13.18
C LEU A 103 19.78 -8.39 -13.85
N SER A 104 19.55 -9.71 -13.90
CA SER A 104 18.32 -10.29 -14.43
C SER A 104 17.17 -10.32 -13.42
N VAL A 105 17.47 -10.29 -12.11
CA VAL A 105 16.48 -10.35 -11.02
C VAL A 105 15.42 -9.24 -11.12
N PRO A 106 15.75 -7.95 -11.36
CA PRO A 106 14.75 -6.90 -11.51
C PRO A 106 13.75 -7.19 -12.63
N TYR A 107 14.19 -7.76 -13.76
CA TYR A 107 13.31 -8.04 -14.90
C TYR A 107 12.43 -9.27 -14.67
N ILE A 108 12.93 -10.27 -13.95
CA ILE A 108 12.12 -11.43 -13.53
C ILE A 108 11.04 -10.96 -12.55
N LEU A 109 11.41 -10.12 -11.57
CA LEU A 109 10.47 -9.52 -10.63
C LEU A 109 9.43 -8.65 -11.33
N LEU A 110 9.82 -7.89 -12.36
CA LEU A 110 8.89 -7.13 -13.21
C LEU A 110 7.82 -8.02 -13.85
N ALA A 111 8.23 -9.14 -14.45
CA ALA A 111 7.33 -10.06 -15.12
C ALA A 111 6.35 -10.71 -14.12
N LEU A 112 6.86 -11.22 -12.99
CA LEU A 112 6.05 -11.83 -11.94
C LEU A 112 5.08 -10.82 -11.32
N LYS A 113 5.57 -9.61 -10.99
CA LYS A 113 4.75 -8.53 -10.44
C LYS A 113 3.64 -8.15 -11.42
N THR A 114 3.95 -7.99 -12.70
CA THR A 114 2.98 -7.63 -13.74
C THR A 114 1.88 -8.69 -13.87
N LEU A 115 2.25 -9.98 -13.83
CA LEU A 115 1.29 -11.08 -13.81
C LEU A 115 0.34 -11.00 -12.61
N PHE A 116 0.87 -10.84 -11.40
CA PHE A 116 0.04 -10.76 -10.19
C PHE A 116 -0.83 -9.50 -10.17
N PHE A 117 -0.30 -8.37 -10.63
CA PHE A 117 -1.06 -7.12 -10.78
C PHE A 117 -2.23 -7.29 -11.76
N TYR A 118 -1.99 -7.89 -12.92
CA TYR A 118 -3.04 -8.21 -13.89
C TYR A 118 -4.12 -9.12 -13.29
N LEU A 119 -3.72 -10.15 -12.55
CA LEU A 119 -4.65 -11.05 -11.87
C LEU A 119 -5.47 -10.32 -10.80
N CYS A 120 -4.87 -9.38 -10.05
CA CYS A 120 -5.59 -8.53 -9.09
C CYS A 120 -6.67 -7.68 -9.77
N ILE A 121 -6.35 -7.07 -10.91
CA ILE A 121 -7.27 -6.22 -11.67
C ILE A 121 -8.43 -7.06 -12.23
N LYS A 122 -8.15 -8.23 -12.80
CA LYS A 122 -9.12 -9.00 -13.58
C LYS A 122 -9.97 -9.98 -12.78
N LYS A 123 -9.45 -10.54 -11.68
CA LYS A 123 -10.17 -11.58 -10.94
C LYS A 123 -11.30 -10.98 -10.11
N ASP A 124 -12.46 -11.67 -10.15
CA ASP A 124 -13.60 -11.34 -9.30
C ASP A 124 -13.17 -11.50 -7.84
N PRO A 125 -13.32 -10.46 -7.00
CA PRO A 125 -12.96 -10.53 -5.59
C PRO A 125 -13.87 -11.43 -4.75
N GLY A 126 -14.94 -11.99 -5.35
CA GLY A 126 -15.94 -12.80 -4.66
C GLY A 126 -17.27 -12.08 -4.51
N THR A 127 -17.65 -11.30 -5.53
CA THR A 127 -18.84 -10.43 -5.52
C THR A 127 -20.11 -11.23 -5.25
N VAL A 128 -20.83 -10.89 -4.19
CA VAL A 128 -22.11 -11.52 -3.84
C VAL A 128 -23.18 -11.07 -4.82
N THR A 129 -23.84 -12.03 -5.46
CA THR A 129 -25.01 -11.79 -6.31
C THR A 129 -26.18 -12.59 -5.78
N LYS A 130 -27.43 -12.16 -6.02
CA LYS A 130 -28.66 -12.86 -5.57
C LYS A 130 -28.62 -14.38 -5.79
N LYS A 131 -28.05 -14.82 -6.92
CA LYS A 131 -27.91 -16.24 -7.30
C LYS A 131 -26.86 -17.01 -6.48
N LYS A 132 -25.83 -16.32 -5.95
CA LYS A 132 -24.69 -16.91 -5.22
C LYS A 132 -24.82 -16.80 -3.69
N VAL A 133 -25.83 -16.09 -3.17
CA VAL A 133 -26.04 -15.86 -1.73
C VAL A 133 -26.13 -17.18 -0.96
N ALA A 134 -26.96 -18.12 -1.41
CA ALA A 134 -27.15 -19.41 -0.73
C ALA A 134 -25.84 -20.22 -0.62
N GLY A 135 -25.04 -20.24 -1.69
CA GLY A 135 -23.73 -20.92 -1.69
C GLY A 135 -22.70 -20.23 -0.79
N GLN A 136 -22.73 -18.90 -0.68
CA GLN A 136 -21.84 -18.17 0.21
C GLN A 136 -22.23 -18.28 1.68
N LEU A 137 -23.53 -18.36 2.01
CA LEU A 137 -24.01 -18.60 3.37
C LEU A 137 -23.59 -19.97 3.91
N HIS A 138 -23.43 -20.97 3.04
CA HIS A 138 -22.88 -22.27 3.43
C HIS A 138 -21.40 -22.18 3.82
N ILE A 139 -20.63 -21.31 3.17
CA ILE A 139 -19.18 -21.14 3.42
C ILE A 139 -18.96 -20.21 4.62
N TYR A 140 -19.75 -19.15 4.74
CA TYR A 140 -19.64 -18.11 5.74
C TYR A 140 -20.98 -17.97 6.50
N PRO A 141 -21.24 -18.79 7.53
CA PRO A 141 -22.47 -18.74 8.30
C PRO A 141 -22.55 -17.47 9.17
N TYR A 142 -23.77 -17.10 9.58
CA TYR A 142 -23.98 -15.95 10.47
C TYR A 142 -23.30 -16.17 11.83
N ASP A 143 -22.42 -15.24 12.20
CA ASP A 143 -21.64 -15.30 13.45
C ASP A 143 -22.15 -14.36 14.54
N ARG A 144 -23.18 -13.55 14.25
CA ARG A 144 -23.77 -12.54 15.15
C ARG A 144 -22.71 -11.59 15.75
N ARG A 145 -21.61 -11.35 15.04
CA ARG A 145 -20.55 -10.39 15.39
C ARG A 145 -20.32 -9.42 14.25
N LEU A 146 -19.94 -9.95 13.09
CA LEU A 146 -19.85 -9.20 11.83
C LEU A 146 -21.06 -9.46 10.94
N PHE A 147 -21.61 -10.68 10.99
CA PHE A 147 -22.72 -11.13 10.17
C PHE A 147 -23.93 -11.44 11.05
N HIS A 148 -24.89 -10.51 11.09
CA HIS A 148 -26.14 -10.68 11.81
C HIS A 148 -27.26 -11.10 10.85
N PRO A 149 -28.07 -12.11 11.21
CA PRO A 149 -29.26 -12.45 10.41
C PRO A 149 -30.26 -11.30 10.42
N GLY A 150 -30.96 -11.09 9.31
CA GLY A 150 -32.06 -10.11 9.20
C GLY A 150 -31.67 -8.64 9.01
N VAL A 151 -30.39 -8.28 9.06
CA VAL A 151 -29.94 -6.94 8.65
C VAL A 151 -29.83 -6.94 7.14
N ALA A 152 -30.37 -5.99 6.37
CA ALA A 152 -30.14 -5.92 4.91
C ALA A 152 -29.25 -4.72 4.55
N CYS A 153 -28.40 -4.87 3.53
CA CYS A 153 -27.59 -3.77 3.05
C CYS A 153 -28.50 -2.73 2.38
N PRO A 154 -28.50 -1.44 2.79
CA PRO A 154 -29.37 -0.42 2.21
C PRO A 154 -29.06 -0.17 0.73
N THR A 155 -27.82 -0.39 0.29
CA THR A 155 -27.38 -0.20 -1.10
C THR A 155 -27.74 -1.38 -2.01
N CYS A 156 -27.64 -2.61 -1.49
CA CYS A 156 -27.77 -3.82 -2.31
C CYS A 156 -29.09 -4.57 -2.09
N GLN A 157 -29.84 -4.21 -1.03
CA GLN A 157 -31.08 -4.86 -0.59
C GLN A 157 -30.98 -6.38 -0.45
N LEU A 158 -29.77 -6.87 -0.20
CA LEU A 158 -29.48 -8.27 0.11
C LEU A 158 -29.41 -8.40 1.62
N GLU A 159 -30.06 -9.44 2.17
CA GLU A 159 -29.85 -9.83 3.57
C GLU A 159 -28.36 -10.01 3.80
N SER A 160 -27.88 -9.25 4.77
CA SER A 160 -26.51 -8.84 4.95
C SER A 160 -25.60 -10.01 5.20
N VAL A 161 -24.94 -10.43 4.14
CA VAL A 161 -23.55 -10.85 4.23
C VAL A 161 -22.68 -9.57 4.38
N ILE A 162 -22.91 -8.79 5.45
CA ILE A 162 -22.28 -7.46 5.69
C ILE A 162 -20.76 -7.57 5.66
N GLY A 163 -20.18 -8.70 6.05
CA GLY A 163 -18.74 -8.92 5.95
C GLY A 163 -18.24 -9.18 4.52
N VAL A 164 -19.04 -9.68 3.55
CA VAL A 164 -18.52 -9.86 2.17
C VAL A 164 -18.38 -8.53 1.44
N PHE A 165 -19.20 -7.52 1.75
CA PHE A 165 -18.96 -6.14 1.27
C PHE A 165 -17.84 -5.44 2.05
N SER A 166 -17.68 -5.76 3.34
CA SER A 166 -16.61 -5.24 4.19
C SER A 166 -15.23 -5.83 3.89
N VAL A 167 -15.18 -7.03 3.31
CA VAL A 167 -13.97 -7.68 2.81
C VAL A 167 -13.40 -6.88 1.62
N LEU A 168 -14.26 -6.17 0.87
CA LEU A 168 -13.95 -5.46 -0.37
C LEU A 168 -13.41 -4.05 -0.11
N THR A 169 -12.17 -3.91 0.34
CA THR A 169 -11.50 -2.60 0.25
C THR A 169 -11.24 -2.30 -1.22
N THR A 170 -11.93 -1.28 -1.76
CA THR A 170 -11.61 -0.74 -3.08
C THR A 170 -10.21 -0.18 -3.03
N THR A 171 -9.27 -0.89 -3.64
CA THR A 171 -7.90 -0.40 -3.73
C THR A 171 -7.79 0.36 -5.03
N VAL A 172 -7.69 1.68 -4.90
CA VAL A 172 -7.62 2.64 -6.01
C VAL A 172 -6.51 2.25 -7.02
N TRP A 173 -5.40 1.70 -6.53
CA TRP A 173 -4.26 1.25 -7.34
C TRP A 173 -4.56 0.09 -8.30
N VAL A 174 -5.46 -0.84 -7.93
CA VAL A 174 -5.83 -1.98 -8.79
C VAL A 174 -7.17 -1.79 -9.48
N ASN A 175 -7.83 -0.65 -9.24
CA ASN A 175 -9.19 -0.33 -9.71
C ASN A 175 -10.20 -1.48 -9.49
N ASN A 176 -9.97 -2.29 -8.46
CA ASN A 176 -10.77 -3.46 -8.12
C ASN A 176 -10.89 -3.54 -6.60
N CYS A 177 -11.89 -4.25 -6.13
CA CYS A 177 -11.96 -4.60 -4.73
C CYS A 177 -11.02 -5.78 -4.44
N ILE A 178 -10.49 -5.85 -3.23
CA ILE A 178 -9.74 -7.02 -2.77
C ILE A 178 -10.68 -7.83 -1.89
N GLY A 179 -10.84 -9.11 -2.13
CA GLY A 179 -11.63 -10.01 -1.31
C GLY A 179 -11.22 -11.46 -1.42
N SER A 180 -12.00 -12.37 -0.85
CA SER A 180 -11.56 -13.75 -0.57
C SER A 180 -10.98 -14.48 -1.79
N GLN A 181 -11.47 -14.18 -3.00
CA GLN A 181 -11.04 -14.87 -4.22
C GLN A 181 -9.80 -14.25 -4.91
N ASN A 182 -9.42 -13.01 -4.57
CA ASN A 182 -8.28 -12.33 -5.18
C ASN A 182 -7.22 -11.84 -4.17
N THR A 183 -7.44 -11.95 -2.86
CA THR A 183 -6.48 -11.59 -1.81
C THR A 183 -5.11 -12.24 -2.00
N ARG A 184 -5.04 -13.50 -2.45
CA ARG A 184 -3.76 -14.19 -2.73
C ARG A 184 -2.91 -13.47 -3.79
N TYR A 185 -3.54 -13.00 -4.87
CA TYR A 185 -2.84 -12.29 -5.92
C TYR A 185 -2.38 -10.93 -5.41
N PHE A 186 -3.18 -10.28 -4.57
CA PHE A 186 -2.84 -9.00 -3.97
C PHE A 186 -1.63 -9.10 -3.05
N LEU A 187 -1.58 -10.12 -2.19
CA LEU A 187 -0.43 -10.40 -1.33
C LEU A 187 0.84 -10.66 -2.16
N LEU A 188 0.76 -11.53 -3.18
CA LEU A 188 1.88 -11.82 -4.06
C LEU A 188 2.34 -10.58 -4.85
N TYR A 189 1.40 -9.76 -5.33
CA TYR A 189 1.69 -8.48 -5.96
C TYR A 189 2.44 -7.53 -5.01
N LEU A 190 1.99 -7.37 -3.76
CA LEU A 190 2.66 -6.51 -2.78
C LEU A 190 4.07 -7.00 -2.46
N LEU A 191 4.24 -8.30 -2.24
CA LEU A 191 5.54 -8.90 -1.94
C LEU A 191 6.52 -8.76 -3.11
N THR A 192 6.08 -9.08 -4.32
CA THR A 192 6.92 -8.95 -5.53
C THR A 192 7.25 -7.50 -5.86
N LEU A 193 6.30 -6.56 -5.70
CA LEU A 193 6.56 -5.13 -5.88
C LEU A 193 7.55 -4.59 -4.84
N SER A 194 7.44 -5.03 -3.58
CA SER A 194 8.38 -4.65 -2.52
C SER A 194 9.78 -5.20 -2.80
N ALA A 195 9.87 -6.49 -3.16
CA ALA A 195 11.13 -7.12 -3.53
C ALA A 195 11.80 -6.41 -4.72
N MET A 196 11.02 -6.08 -5.75
CA MET A 196 11.48 -5.35 -6.94
C MET A 196 12.04 -3.97 -6.59
N ALA A 197 11.33 -3.20 -5.76
CA ALA A 197 11.81 -1.89 -5.32
C ALA A 197 13.09 -1.99 -4.48
N GLY A 198 13.17 -2.99 -3.59
CA GLY A 198 14.36 -3.24 -2.78
C GLY A 198 15.56 -3.67 -3.61
N ASP A 199 15.38 -4.57 -4.57
CA ASP A 199 16.43 -5.09 -5.44
C ASP A 199 17.04 -3.98 -6.31
N ILE A 200 16.21 -3.17 -6.96
CA ILE A 200 16.69 -2.01 -7.75
C ILE A 200 17.40 -1.00 -6.85
N ALA A 201 16.88 -0.74 -5.64
CA ALA A 201 17.52 0.16 -4.68
C ALA A 201 18.89 -0.37 -4.21
N LEU A 202 19.02 -1.68 -3.98
CA LEU A 202 20.28 -2.31 -3.60
C LEU A 202 21.32 -2.21 -4.71
N LEU A 203 20.95 -2.57 -5.96
CA LEU A 203 21.86 -2.46 -7.11
C LEU A 203 22.28 -1.01 -7.37
N THR A 204 21.34 -0.08 -7.28
CA THR A 204 21.63 1.35 -7.45
C THR A 204 22.51 1.90 -6.33
N GLY A 205 22.26 1.49 -5.09
CA GLY A 205 23.07 1.87 -3.93
C GLY A 205 24.49 1.32 -4.01
N ASP A 206 24.65 0.07 -4.43
CA ASP A 206 25.95 -0.57 -4.65
C ASP A 206 26.74 0.14 -5.77
N MET A 207 26.07 0.49 -6.88
CA MET A 207 26.67 1.28 -7.95
C MET A 207 27.19 2.63 -7.46
N LEU A 208 26.40 3.38 -6.68
CA LEU A 208 26.82 4.66 -6.10
C LEU A 208 27.97 4.50 -5.09
N LEU A 209 27.94 3.44 -4.29
CA LEU A 209 29.01 3.13 -3.33
C LEU A 209 30.34 2.86 -4.08
N HIS A 210 30.30 2.04 -5.12
CA HIS A 210 31.47 1.78 -5.96
C HIS A 210 31.98 3.05 -6.67
N ALA A 211 31.08 3.92 -7.14
CA ALA A 211 31.47 5.21 -7.71
C ALA A 211 32.20 6.11 -6.69
N ILE A 212 31.75 6.14 -5.43
CA ILE A 212 32.45 6.85 -4.34
C ILE A 212 33.82 6.22 -4.05
N LEU A 213 33.88 4.89 -3.99
CA LEU A 213 35.13 4.18 -3.67
C LEU A 213 36.19 4.40 -4.75
N ARG A 214 35.81 4.38 -6.03
CA ARG A 214 36.73 4.63 -7.15
C ARG A 214 37.19 6.08 -7.25
N THR A 215 36.32 7.04 -6.94
CA THR A 215 36.69 8.47 -6.95
C THR A 215 37.56 8.87 -5.75
N GLY A 216 37.74 7.97 -4.77
CA GLY A 216 38.53 8.25 -3.57
C GLY A 216 37.89 9.32 -2.68
N LEU A 217 36.61 9.63 -2.89
CA LEU A 217 35.94 10.76 -2.25
C LEU A 217 35.93 10.67 -0.72
N LEU A 218 35.91 9.45 -0.17
CA LEU A 218 35.97 9.19 1.27
C LEU A 218 37.31 9.59 1.91
N ARG A 219 38.36 9.75 1.11
CA ARG A 219 39.69 10.19 1.55
C ARG A 219 40.03 11.60 1.06
N ALA A 220 39.11 12.26 0.37
CA ALA A 220 39.33 13.62 -0.12
C ALA A 220 39.38 14.60 1.06
N SER A 221 40.27 15.58 0.98
CA SER A 221 40.35 16.71 1.91
C SER A 221 40.17 18.02 1.14
N TYR A 222 39.54 19.00 1.77
CA TYR A 222 39.42 20.36 1.25
C TYR A 222 40.17 21.32 2.18
N ILE A 223 40.64 22.44 1.62
CA ILE A 223 41.32 23.49 2.39
C ILE A 223 40.27 24.53 2.76
N ASP A 224 40.12 24.83 4.04
CA ASP A 224 39.20 25.87 4.52
C ASP A 224 39.78 27.28 4.35
N ASP A 225 38.97 28.31 4.64
CA ASP A 225 39.38 29.72 4.57
C ASP A 225 40.56 30.05 5.51
N ASN A 226 40.83 29.18 6.50
CA ASN A 226 41.95 29.30 7.43
C ASN A 226 43.19 28.49 6.98
N GLY A 227 43.15 27.90 5.79
CA GLY A 227 44.25 27.10 5.22
C GLY A 227 44.41 25.70 5.84
N GLN A 228 43.47 25.25 6.67
CA GLN A 228 43.52 23.93 7.31
C GLN A 228 42.91 22.87 6.41
N GLN A 229 43.53 21.68 6.35
CA GLN A 229 42.95 20.53 5.67
C GLN A 229 41.84 19.92 6.50
N GLN A 230 40.61 19.99 6.01
CA GLN A 230 39.47 19.30 6.61
C GLN A 230 39.09 18.07 5.78
N PRO A 231 38.78 16.93 6.43
CA PRO A 231 38.28 15.76 5.72
C PRO A 231 36.92 16.05 5.10
N ALA A 232 36.67 15.53 3.90
CA ALA A 232 35.37 15.60 3.26
C ALA A 232 34.33 14.89 4.13
N GLY A 233 33.45 15.65 4.77
CA GLY A 233 32.37 15.11 5.58
C GLY A 233 31.31 14.37 4.75
N PRO A 234 30.44 13.57 5.38
CA PRO A 234 29.40 12.80 4.69
C PRO A 234 28.43 13.69 3.88
N VAL A 235 28.21 14.94 4.31
CA VAL A 235 27.39 15.92 3.59
C VAL A 235 28.00 16.27 2.23
N PHE A 236 29.32 16.42 2.16
CA PHE A 236 30.03 16.70 0.91
C PHE A 236 29.92 15.54 -0.07
N VAL A 237 30.00 14.30 0.43
CA VAL A 237 29.82 13.09 -0.39
C VAL A 237 28.40 13.02 -0.97
N VAL A 238 27.38 13.27 -0.14
CA VAL A 238 25.98 13.29 -0.60
C VAL A 238 25.75 14.40 -1.62
N GLN A 239 26.29 15.60 -1.37
CA GLN A 239 26.21 16.72 -2.30
C GLN A 239 26.90 16.39 -3.63
N HIS A 240 28.09 15.80 -3.60
CA HIS A 240 28.81 15.40 -4.79
C HIS A 240 28.03 14.35 -5.59
N LEU A 241 27.53 13.29 -4.94
CA LEU A 241 26.70 12.29 -5.60
C LEU A 241 25.46 12.89 -6.25
N PHE A 242 24.80 13.82 -5.57
CA PHE A 242 23.59 14.46 -6.08
C PHE A 242 23.88 15.40 -7.26
N LEU A 243 25.03 16.06 -7.28
CA LEU A 243 25.45 16.90 -8.41
C LEU A 243 25.94 16.09 -9.60
N THR A 244 26.61 14.97 -9.36
CA THR A 244 27.16 14.09 -10.40
C THR A 244 26.07 13.18 -11.00
N PHE A 245 25.21 12.60 -10.16
CA PHE A 245 24.16 11.65 -10.57
C PHE A 245 22.77 12.03 -10.03
N PRO A 246 22.23 13.22 -10.35
CA PRO A 246 20.99 13.72 -9.77
C PRO A 246 19.81 12.77 -9.99
N ARG A 247 19.62 12.29 -11.23
CA ARG A 247 18.54 11.34 -11.60
C ARG A 247 18.59 10.05 -10.78
N ILE A 248 19.78 9.46 -10.66
CA ILE A 248 19.98 8.18 -9.96
C ILE A 248 19.75 8.33 -8.46
N VAL A 249 20.25 9.42 -7.85
CA VAL A 249 20.04 9.67 -6.42
C VAL A 249 18.57 9.93 -6.10
N PHE A 250 17.84 10.67 -6.96
CA PHE A 250 16.40 10.84 -6.80
C PHE A 250 15.63 9.53 -6.95
N MET A 251 15.96 8.72 -7.96
CA MET A 251 15.35 7.40 -8.15
C MET A 251 15.60 6.50 -6.93
N LEU A 252 16.84 6.44 -6.43
CA LEU A 252 17.18 5.66 -5.24
C LEU A 252 16.40 6.11 -4.02
N GLY A 253 16.36 7.41 -3.74
CA GLY A 253 15.59 7.97 -2.61
C GLY A 253 14.10 7.62 -2.71
N PHE A 254 13.53 7.71 -3.91
CA PHE A 254 12.16 7.31 -4.18
C PHE A 254 11.91 5.81 -3.95
N LEU A 255 12.79 4.95 -4.45
CA LEU A 255 12.69 3.49 -4.29
C LEU A 255 12.84 3.05 -2.84
N VAL A 256 13.77 3.64 -2.08
CA VAL A 256 13.95 3.37 -0.66
C VAL A 256 12.69 3.76 0.12
N PHE A 257 12.14 4.94 -0.15
CA PHE A 257 10.90 5.38 0.48
C PHE A 257 9.73 4.43 0.14
N LEU A 258 9.57 4.07 -1.13
CA LEU A 258 8.54 3.12 -1.57
C LEU A 258 8.73 1.75 -0.95
N PHE A 259 9.96 1.24 -0.86
CA PHE A 259 10.26 -0.06 -0.27
C PHE A 259 9.76 -0.13 1.16
N PHE A 260 10.08 0.85 2.02
CA PHE A 260 9.62 0.84 3.41
C PHE A 260 8.10 0.95 3.53
N LEU A 261 7.47 1.80 2.71
CA LEU A 261 6.01 1.94 2.68
C LEU A 261 5.33 0.63 2.28
N LEU A 262 5.79 0.02 1.18
CA LEU A 262 5.23 -1.21 0.63
C LEU A 262 5.53 -2.42 1.52
N ALA A 263 6.75 -2.53 2.06
CA ALA A 263 7.13 -3.58 2.99
C ALA A 263 6.30 -3.51 4.28
N GLY A 264 6.11 -2.32 4.85
CA GLY A 264 5.23 -2.14 6.01
C GLY A 264 3.79 -2.57 5.73
N TYR A 265 3.27 -2.21 4.57
CA TYR A 265 1.93 -2.60 4.15
C TYR A 265 1.81 -4.11 3.86
N ALA A 266 2.81 -4.70 3.20
CA ALA A 266 2.89 -6.13 2.92
C ALA A 266 3.01 -6.94 4.22
N LEU A 267 3.82 -6.49 5.19
CA LEU A 267 3.93 -7.11 6.51
C LEU A 267 2.61 -7.06 7.27
N PHE A 268 1.91 -5.93 7.23
CA PHE A 268 0.60 -5.81 7.85
C PHE A 268 -0.42 -6.79 7.24
N HIS A 269 -0.49 -6.87 5.91
CA HIS A 269 -1.39 -7.80 5.23
C HIS A 269 -0.98 -9.27 5.39
N THR A 270 0.32 -9.54 5.50
CA THR A 270 0.83 -10.88 5.82
C THR A 270 0.45 -11.25 7.25
N TYR A 271 0.56 -10.33 8.21
CA TYR A 271 0.08 -10.54 9.57
C TYR A 271 -1.41 -10.88 9.60
N LEU A 272 -2.24 -10.09 8.90
CA LEU A 272 -3.67 -10.34 8.76
C LEU A 272 -3.97 -11.73 8.17
N ALA A 273 -3.22 -12.12 7.14
CA ALA A 273 -3.30 -13.46 6.56
C ALA A 273 -2.96 -14.56 7.58
N LEU A 274 -1.93 -14.36 8.40
CA LEU A 274 -1.52 -15.32 9.42
C LEU A 274 -2.53 -15.45 10.56
N VAL A 275 -3.28 -14.42 10.90
CA VAL A 275 -4.32 -14.47 11.94
C VAL A 275 -5.72 -14.78 11.40
N ASN A 276 -5.85 -15.01 10.09
CA ASN A 276 -7.10 -15.18 9.36
C ASN A 276 -8.10 -14.05 9.63
N GLN A 277 -7.64 -12.80 9.51
CA GLN A 277 -8.47 -11.63 9.69
C GLN A 277 -8.44 -10.73 8.47
N THR A 278 -9.58 -10.13 8.13
CA THR A 278 -9.62 -9.07 7.12
C THR A 278 -9.27 -7.70 7.71
N SER A 279 -8.83 -6.75 6.88
CA SER A 279 -8.55 -5.38 7.34
C SER A 279 -9.77 -4.72 7.97
N ASN A 280 -10.97 -5.05 7.47
CA ASN A 280 -12.21 -4.58 8.05
C ASN A 280 -12.52 -5.22 9.41
N GLU A 281 -12.32 -6.53 9.57
CA GLU A 281 -12.46 -7.19 10.87
C GLU A 281 -11.48 -6.60 11.89
N TRP A 282 -10.24 -6.37 11.47
CA TRP A 282 -9.22 -5.73 12.30
C TRP A 282 -9.61 -4.31 12.71
N TYR A 283 -10.24 -3.55 11.80
CA TYR A 283 -10.75 -2.21 12.09
C TYR A 283 -11.96 -2.25 13.04
N LYS A 284 -12.98 -3.04 12.72
CA LYS A 284 -14.22 -3.15 13.53
C LYS A 284 -13.95 -3.74 14.92
N SER A 285 -13.03 -4.69 15.03
CA SER A 285 -12.67 -5.29 16.33
C SER A 285 -12.04 -4.30 17.32
N ARG A 286 -11.55 -3.14 16.86
CA ARG A 286 -11.06 -2.05 17.72
C ARG A 286 -12.15 -1.17 18.32
N GLY A 287 -13.41 -1.30 17.87
CA GLY A 287 -14.47 -0.31 18.15
C GLY A 287 -15.86 -0.85 18.48
N TYR A 288 -16.01 -2.03 19.06
CA TYR A 288 -17.34 -2.51 19.46
C TYR A 288 -17.78 -1.96 20.83
N VAL A 289 -18.54 -0.85 20.78
CA VAL A 289 -19.78 -0.71 21.56
C VAL A 289 -20.92 -1.08 20.60
N CYS A 290 -21.82 -1.97 21.03
CA CYS A 290 -22.97 -2.41 20.24
C CYS A 290 -23.85 -1.21 19.83
N GLN A 291 -23.78 -0.78 18.57
CA GLN A 291 -24.59 0.34 18.06
C GLN A 291 -26.06 -0.02 17.83
N HIS A 292 -26.42 -1.31 17.85
CA HIS A 292 -27.78 -1.81 17.66
C HIS A 292 -28.45 -2.33 18.95
N CYS A 293 -27.81 -2.12 20.11
CA CYS A 293 -28.42 -2.42 21.39
C CYS A 293 -29.31 -1.24 21.80
N HIS A 294 -30.43 -1.07 21.11
CA HIS A 294 -31.57 -0.33 21.67
C HIS A 294 -32.23 -1.27 22.70
N PRO A 295 -32.37 -0.87 23.98
CA PRO A 295 -33.09 -1.66 24.96
C PRO A 295 -34.58 -1.44 24.73
N ALA A 296 -35.15 -2.22 23.82
CA ALA A 296 -36.59 -2.40 23.75
C ALA A 296 -36.84 -3.91 23.66
N GLU A 297 -37.47 -4.40 24.71
CA GLU A 297 -37.98 -5.76 24.89
C GLU A 297 -36.93 -6.82 25.26
N ALA A 298 -36.83 -6.99 26.57
CA ALA A 298 -36.16 -8.08 27.24
C ALA A 298 -36.85 -9.41 26.89
N ASP A 299 -36.16 -10.27 26.13
CA ASP A 299 -36.27 -11.73 26.25
C ASP A 299 -35.05 -12.44 25.66
N ARG A 300 -33.87 -11.98 26.11
CA ARG A 300 -32.62 -12.72 26.29
C ARG A 300 -31.58 -11.70 26.73
N PRO A 301 -30.87 -11.90 27.86
CA PRO A 301 -29.72 -11.06 28.15
C PRO A 301 -28.73 -11.26 27.01
N CYS A 302 -28.54 -10.24 26.16
CA CYS A 302 -27.37 -10.14 25.31
C CYS A 302 -26.19 -10.25 26.27
N SER A 303 -25.57 -11.42 26.30
CA SER A 303 -24.38 -11.69 27.08
C SER A 303 -23.40 -10.58 26.74
N SER A 304 -23.09 -9.75 27.73
CA SER A 304 -21.98 -8.81 27.70
C SER A 304 -20.79 -9.55 27.11
N ALA A 305 -20.37 -9.16 25.91
CA ALA A 305 -19.21 -9.79 25.26
C ALA A 305 -18.07 -9.69 26.28
N PRO A 306 -17.55 -10.83 26.79
CA PRO A 306 -16.54 -10.78 27.83
C PRO A 306 -15.38 -9.93 27.33
N GLY A 307 -14.93 -9.01 28.18
CA GLY A 307 -13.80 -8.13 27.92
C GLY A 307 -12.64 -8.92 27.32
N HIS A 308 -12.05 -8.40 26.26
CA HIS A 308 -11.07 -9.09 25.41
C HIS A 308 -11.65 -10.26 24.60
N SER A 309 -12.71 -10.00 23.83
CA SER A 309 -13.16 -10.89 22.76
C SER A 309 -12.00 -11.20 21.79
N LYS A 310 -11.50 -12.44 21.86
CA LYS A 310 -10.32 -12.99 21.17
C LYS A 310 -10.15 -12.42 19.77
N ARG A 311 -9.09 -11.63 19.57
CA ARG A 311 -8.63 -11.08 18.27
C ARG A 311 -8.36 -12.16 17.21
N ASN A 312 -8.41 -13.43 17.56
CA ASN A 312 -8.11 -14.56 16.69
C ASN A 312 -9.32 -15.49 16.46
N PHE A 313 -10.55 -14.96 16.49
CA PHE A 313 -11.78 -15.77 16.43
C PHE A 313 -11.85 -16.70 15.20
N TYR A 314 -11.40 -16.25 14.02
CA TYR A 314 -11.39 -17.06 12.79
C TYR A 314 -10.06 -17.79 12.56
N SER A 315 -9.09 -17.67 13.46
CA SER A 315 -7.78 -18.30 13.29
C SER A 315 -7.86 -19.80 13.55
N LYS A 316 -7.44 -20.60 12.56
CA LYS A 316 -7.38 -22.07 12.62
C LYS A 316 -5.94 -22.60 12.68
N GLY A 317 -4.97 -21.72 12.88
CA GLY A 317 -3.53 -22.00 12.88
C GLY A 317 -2.84 -21.50 11.62
N LEU A 318 -1.55 -21.15 11.73
CA LEU A 318 -0.82 -20.40 10.69
C LEU A 318 -0.92 -21.05 9.29
N LEU A 319 -0.68 -22.35 9.20
CA LEU A 319 -0.66 -23.07 7.92
C LEU A 319 -2.07 -23.17 7.30
N GLN A 320 -3.09 -23.41 8.13
CA GLN A 320 -4.49 -23.51 7.68
C GLN A 320 -5.00 -22.14 7.22
N ASN A 321 -4.63 -21.07 7.92
CA ASN A 321 -4.99 -19.70 7.57
C ASN A 321 -4.41 -19.30 6.21
N ILE A 322 -3.12 -19.60 5.97
CA ILE A 322 -2.50 -19.40 4.65
C ILE A 322 -3.18 -20.28 3.59
N GLY A 323 -3.46 -21.54 3.93
CA GLY A 323 -4.14 -22.49 3.06
C GLY A 323 -5.48 -21.95 2.55
N GLU A 324 -6.31 -21.36 3.42
CA GLU A 324 -7.59 -20.75 3.04
C GLU A 324 -7.45 -19.56 2.07
N ILE A 325 -6.34 -18.83 2.13
CA ILE A 325 -6.09 -17.68 1.24
C ILE A 325 -5.63 -18.16 -0.15
N PHE A 326 -4.71 -19.12 -0.20
CA PHE A 326 -4.19 -19.64 -1.46
C PHE A 326 -5.17 -20.61 -2.13
N PHE A 327 -5.97 -21.33 -1.35
CA PHE A 327 -7.00 -22.27 -1.80
C PHE A 327 -8.35 -21.90 -1.18
N PRO A 328 -9.01 -20.85 -1.69
CA PRO A 328 -10.27 -20.38 -1.13
C PRO A 328 -11.37 -21.45 -1.26
N PRO A 329 -12.17 -21.68 -0.20
CA PRO A 329 -13.27 -22.63 -0.24
C PRO A 329 -14.27 -22.22 -1.33
N GLN A 330 -14.61 -23.19 -2.19
CA GLN A 330 -15.61 -23.01 -3.24
C GLN A 330 -16.95 -23.58 -2.80
N PRO A 331 -18.08 -22.94 -3.17
CA PRO A 331 -19.39 -23.50 -2.88
C PRO A 331 -19.54 -24.81 -3.63
N VAL A 332 -20.01 -25.85 -2.95
CA VAL A 332 -20.32 -27.14 -3.57
C VAL A 332 -21.38 -26.88 -4.65
N GLN A 333 -20.99 -27.00 -5.92
CA GLN A 333 -21.96 -27.08 -7.00
C GLN A 333 -22.71 -28.40 -6.80
N LYS A 334 -23.98 -28.32 -6.41
CA LYS A 334 -24.89 -29.45 -6.59
C LYS A 334 -24.83 -29.80 -8.07
N LYS A 335 -24.39 -31.01 -8.42
CA LYS A 335 -24.63 -31.55 -9.76
C LYS A 335 -26.14 -31.58 -9.93
N ASP A 336 -26.66 -30.79 -10.85
CA ASP A 336 -28.01 -30.99 -11.35
C ASP A 336 -28.00 -32.38 -12.02
N ASN A 337 -28.70 -33.33 -11.39
CA ASN A 337 -28.96 -34.66 -11.96
C ASN A 337 -30.07 -34.57 -13.00
#